data_AF-A0A132CBG3-F1
#
_entry.id   AF-A0A132CBG3-F1
#
_cell.length_a   1.000
_cell.length_b   1.000
_cell.length_c   1.000
_cell.angle_alpha   90.00
_cell.angle_beta   90.00
_cell.angle_gamma   90.00
#
_symmetry.space_group_name_H-M   'P 1'
#
loop_
_entity.id
_entity.type
_entity.pdbx_description
1 polymer ?
#
loop_
_entity_poly.entity_id
_entity_poly.type
_entity_poly.pdbx_seq_one_letter_code
_entity_poly.pdbx_strand_id
1 'polypeptide(L)'
;MGELAYASHKAMYLVIVLCAAPVAIATAVGLVVGLFQTVTQLQEQTLPFGIKMLAVFGCLLMLSGWLGGKVMAFSIEMFSIGLR
;
A
#
# COMPACT_ATOMS: atom_id res chain seq x y z
N MET A 1 -19.29 -19.71 -14.56
CA MET A 1 -18.44 -19.98 -13.37
C MET A 1 -16.98 -19.57 -13.57
N GLY A 2 -16.37 -19.73 -14.76
CA GLY A 2 -14.97 -19.35 -15.00
C GLY A 2 -14.66 -17.85 -14.87
N GLU A 3 -15.55 -16.97 -15.35
CA GLU A 3 -15.33 -15.51 -15.31
C GLU A 3 -15.35 -14.94 -13.89
N LEU A 4 -16.23 -15.47 -13.02
CA LEU A 4 -16.27 -15.11 -11.61
C LEU A 4 -14.99 -15.54 -10.88
N ALA A 5 -14.52 -16.76 -11.16
CA ALA A 5 -13.26 -17.26 -10.58
C ALA A 5 -12.04 -16.44 -11.05
N TYR A 6 -12.00 -16.05 -12.33
CA TYR A 6 -10.98 -15.18 -12.88
C TYR A 6 -10.99 -13.79 -12.22
N ALA A 7 -12.17 -13.17 -12.10
CA ALA A 7 -12.33 -11.88 -11.44
C ALA A 7 -11.84 -11.91 -9.98
N SER A 8 -12.21 -12.95 -9.21
CA SER A 8 -11.75 -13.12 -7.83
C SER A 8 -10.23 -13.30 -7.73
N HIS A 9 -9.64 -14.14 -8.58
CA HIS A 9 -8.19 -14.37 -8.56
C HIS A 9 -7.42 -13.09 -8.92
N LYS A 10 -7.91 -12.36 -9.93
CA LYS A 10 -7.31 -11.10 -10.37
C LYS A 10 -7.44 -10.00 -9.31
N ALA A 11 -8.59 -9.89 -8.66
CA ALA A 11 -8.80 -8.96 -7.55
C ALA A 11 -7.80 -9.21 -6.41
N MET A 12 -7.64 -10.47 -6.01
CA MET A 12 -6.74 -10.86 -4.92
C MET A 12 -5.27 -10.59 -5.29
N TYR A 13 -4.87 -10.92 -6.52
CA TYR A 13 -3.54 -10.59 -7.02
C TYR A 13 -3.29 -9.08 -7.05
N LEU A 14 -4.28 -8.30 -7.47
CA LEU A 14 -4.18 -6.85 -7.53
C LEU A 14 -4.01 -6.26 -6.13
N VAL A 15 -4.78 -6.71 -5.14
CA VAL A 15 -4.62 -6.30 -3.73
C VAL A 15 -3.20 -6.57 -3.24
N ILE A 16 -2.65 -7.77 -3.50
CA ILE A 16 -1.29 -8.11 -3.10
C ILE A 16 -0.28 -7.15 -3.72
N VAL A 17 -0.36 -6.88 -5.02
CA VAL A 17 0.58 -6.00 -5.73
C VAL A 17 0.45 -4.55 -5.25
N LEU A 18 -0.77 -4.06 -5.02
CA LEU A 18 -1.02 -2.70 -4.57
C LEU A 18 -0.56 -2.48 -3.13
N CYS A 19 -0.71 -3.47 -2.26
CA CYS A 19 -0.28 -3.38 -0.86
C CYS A 19 1.23 -3.62 -0.71
N ALA A 20 1.85 -4.48 -1.52
CA ALA A 20 3.25 -4.87 -1.35
C ALA A 20 4.22 -3.66 -1.37
N ALA A 21 4.06 -2.74 -2.31
CA ALA A 21 4.94 -1.58 -2.44
C ALA A 21 4.84 -0.60 -1.24
N PRO A 22 3.65 -0.09 -0.85
CA PRO A 22 3.54 0.79 0.31
C PRO A 22 3.86 0.08 1.64
N VAL A 23 3.57 -1.21 1.78
CA VAL A 23 3.91 -1.97 2.99
C VAL A 23 5.43 -2.14 3.14
N ALA A 24 6.14 -2.43 2.06
CA ALA A 24 7.60 -2.53 2.07
C ALA A 24 8.25 -1.21 2.52
N ILE A 25 7.78 -0.08 1.97
CA ILE A 25 8.28 1.25 2.34
C ILE A 25 7.94 1.58 3.79
N ALA A 26 6.69 1.34 4.22
CA ALA A 26 6.27 1.56 5.61
C ALA A 26 7.08 0.72 6.61
N THR A 27 7.45 -0.51 6.23
CA THR A 27 8.27 -1.41 7.04
C THR A 27 9.71 -0.91 7.14
N ALA A 28 10.31 -0.53 6.01
CA ALA A 28 11.67 0.01 5.98
C ALA A 28 11.79 1.28 6.83
N VAL A 29 10.86 2.23 6.68
CA VAL A 29 10.88 3.47 7.47
C VAL A 29 10.60 3.18 8.95
N GLY A 30 9.64 2.30 9.25
CA GLY A 30 9.36 1.87 10.61
C GLY A 30 10.57 1.25 11.31
N LEU A 31 11.34 0.44 10.59
CA LEU A 31 12.58 -0.17 11.09
C LEU A 31 13.64 0.88 11.41
N VAL A 32 13.90 1.81 10.48
CA VAL A 32 14.88 2.90 10.67
C VAL A 32 14.51 3.75 11.87
N VAL A 33 13.25 4.18 11.96
CA VAL A 33 12.75 5.04 13.05
C VAL A 33 12.80 4.30 14.40
N GLY A 34 12.51 3.00 14.45
CA GLY A 34 12.63 2.18 15.66
C GLY A 34 14.08 1.96 16.11
N LEU A 35 15.01 1.83 15.16
CA LEU A 35 16.45 1.75 15.47
C LEU A 35 16.95 3.06 16.09
N PHE A 36 16.56 4.20 15.54
CA PHE A 36 16.93 5.52 16.08
C PHE A 36 16.42 5.74 17.51
N GLN A 37 15.20 5.30 17.82
CA GLN A 37 14.66 5.36 19.18
C GLN A 37 15.48 4.54 20.17
N THR A 38 15.93 3.36 19.74
CA THR A 38 16.71 2.44 20.59
C THR A 38 18.12 2.98 20.84
N VAL A 39 18.79 3.50 19.80
CA VAL A 39 20.16 4.03 19.91
C VAL A 39 20.22 5.31 20.73
N THR A 40 19.24 6.20 20.61
CA THR A 40 19.23 7.50 21.31
C THR A 40 18.57 7.45 22.69
N GLN A 41 17.99 6.31 23.08
CA GLN A 41 17.24 6.13 24.34
C GLN A 41 16.04 7.10 24.49
N LEU A 42 15.63 7.78 23.41
CA LEU A 42 14.45 8.65 23.37
C LEU A 42 13.19 7.80 23.12
N GLN A 43 12.58 7.29 24.19
CA GLN A 43 11.34 6.52 24.17
C GLN A 43 10.09 7.40 24.40
N GLU A 44 10.08 8.62 23.87
CA GLU A 44 8.88 9.48 23.86
C GLU A 44 7.89 8.94 22.82
N GLN A 45 6.75 8.39 23.25
CA GLN A 45 5.81 7.65 22.39
C GLN A 45 5.18 8.50 21.26
N THR A 46 5.18 9.83 21.38
CA THR A 46 4.56 10.79 20.45
C THR A 46 5.43 11.11 19.22
N LEU A 47 6.75 11.16 19.37
CA LEU A 47 7.70 11.48 18.29
C LEU A 47 7.76 10.40 17.18
N PRO A 48 7.82 9.09 17.51
CA PRO A 48 7.73 7.98 16.54
C PRO A 48 6.46 8.03 15.70
N PHE A 49 5.34 8.38 16.34
CA PHE A 49 4.03 8.40 15.70
C PHE A 49 3.97 9.46 14.59
N GLY A 50 4.43 10.68 14.88
CA GLY A 50 4.48 11.76 13.89
C GLY A 50 5.39 11.46 12.70
N ILE A 51 6.60 10.96 12.95
CA ILE A 51 7.57 10.63 11.90
C ILE A 51 7.03 9.50 11.01
N LYS A 52 6.48 8.44 11.60
CA LYS A 52 5.92 7.31 10.85
C LYS A 52 4.70 7.73 10.02
N MET A 53 3.85 8.61 10.54
CA MET A 53 2.69 9.13 9.82
C MET A 53 3.10 9.94 8.58
N LEU A 54 4.05 10.87 8.73
CA LEU A 54 4.58 11.66 7.60
C LEU A 54 5.24 10.77 6.53
N ALA A 55 5.99 9.76 6.95
CA ALA A 55 6.63 8.83 6.01
C ALA A 55 5.62 8.01 5.20
N VAL A 56 4.57 7.48 5.84
CA VAL A 56 3.52 6.73 5.14
C VAL A 56 2.70 7.65 4.24
N PHE A 57 2.39 8.87 4.69
CA PHE A 57 1.72 9.87 3.85
C PHE A 57 2.54 10.23 2.61
N GLY A 58 3.83 10.52 2.78
CA GLY A 58 4.74 10.81 1.66
C GLY A 58 4.82 9.64 0.67
N CYS A 59 4.92 8.41 1.19
CA CYS A 59 4.88 7.20 0.37
C CYS A 59 3.58 7.09 -0.44
N LEU A 60 2.42 7.27 0.19
CA LEU A 60 1.13 7.22 -0.50
C LEU A 60 1.00 8.30 -1.57
N LEU A 61 1.47 9.51 -1.31
CA LEU A 61 1.47 10.59 -2.30
C LEU A 61 2.33 10.25 -3.51
N MET A 62 3.53 9.70 -3.30
CA MET A 62 4.41 9.28 -4.41
C MET A 62 3.81 8.12 -5.21
N LEU A 63 3.17 7.15 -4.56
CA LEU A 63 2.58 5.98 -5.23
C LEU A 63 1.15 6.22 -5.75
N SER A 64 0.54 7.36 -5.43
CA SER A 64 -0.87 7.66 -5.71
C SER A 64 -1.25 7.48 -7.18
N GLY A 65 -0.44 7.99 -8.12
CA GLY A 65 -0.69 7.87 -9.55
C GLY A 65 -0.63 6.43 -10.06
N TRP A 66 0.33 5.64 -9.57
CA TRP A 66 0.47 4.24 -9.97
C TRP A 66 -0.64 3.36 -9.40
N LEU A 67 -0.98 3.54 -8.12
CA LEU A 67 -2.09 2.85 -7.45
C LEU A 67 -3.42 3.15 -8.15
N GLY A 68 -3.69 4.44 -8.40
CA GLY A 68 -4.90 4.89 -9.10
C GLY A 68 -5.01 4.28 -10.51
N GLY A 69 -3.92 4.26 -11.28
CA GLY A 69 -3.89 3.65 -12.61
C GLY A 69 -4.21 2.16 -12.60
N LYS A 70 -3.67 1.40 -11.62
CA LYS A 70 -3.96 -0.04 -11.50
C LYS A 70 -5.41 -0.32 -11.09
N VAL A 71 -5.97 0.45 -10.16
CA VAL A 71 -7.38 0.31 -9.76
C VAL A 71 -8.30 0.66 -10.92
N MET A 72 -8.04 1.77 -11.62
CA MET A 72 -8.85 2.20 -12.76
C MET A 72 -8.85 1.17 -13.90
N ALA A 73 -7.68 0.63 -14.24
CA ALA A 73 -7.57 -0.41 -15.27
C ALA A 73 -8.38 -1.66 -14.90
N PHE A 74 -8.32 -2.08 -13.63
CA PHE A 74 -9.12 -3.19 -13.13
C PHE A 74 -10.62 -2.91 -13.15
N SER A 75 -11.04 -1.71 -12.75
CA SER A 75 -12.45 -1.29 -12.79
C SER A 75 -13.02 -1.34 -14.21
N ILE A 76 -12.27 -0.85 -15.21
CA ILE A 76 -12.69 -0.88 -16.62
C ILE A 76 -12.85 -2.31 -17.12
N GLU A 77 -11.91 -3.20 -16.79
CA GLU A 77 -11.97 -4.60 -17.18
C GLU A 77 -13.16 -5.33 -16.54
N MET A 78 -13.40 -5.12 -15.24
CA MET A 78 -14.54 -5.73 -14.55
C MET A 78 -15.88 -5.21 -15.10
N PHE A 79 -15.97 -3.90 -15.39
CA PHE A 79 -17.16 -3.32 -16.00
C PHE A 79 -17.41 -3.89 -17.40
N SER A 80 -16.37 -4.08 -18.21
CA SER A 80 -16.48 -4.71 -19.53
C SER A 80 -16.92 -6.18 -19.48
N ILE A 81 -16.53 -6.93 -18.45
CA ILE A 81 -16.95 -8.33 -18.27
C ILE A 81 -18.41 -8.38 -17.82
N GLY A 82 -18.82 -7.49 -16.91
CA GLY A 82 -20.20 -7.44 -16.42
C GLY A 82 -21.24 -6.89 -17.41
N LEU A 83 -20.79 -6.17 -18.44
CA LEU A 83 -21.66 -5.60 -19.50
C LEU A 83 -21.81 -6.52 -20.73
N ARG A 84 -21.13 -7.67 -20.76
CA ARG A 84 -21.34 -8.73 -21.76
C ARG A 84 -22.38 -9.72 -21.27
#